data_AF-A0A2V9H9F3-F1
#
_entry.id   AF-A0A2V9H9F3-F1
#
_cell.length_a   1.000
_cell.length_b   1.000
_cell.length_c   1.000
_cell.angle_alpha   90.00
_cell.angle_beta   90.00
_cell.angle_gamma   90.00
#
_symmetry.space_group_name_H-M   'P 1'
#
loop_
_entity.id
_entity.type
_entity.pdbx_description
1 polymer ?
#
loop_
_entity_poly.entity_id
_entity_poly.type
_entity_poly.pdbx_seq_one_letter_code
_entity_poly.pdbx_strand_id
1 'polypeptide(L)'
;QGGGATFYSVTTGSALADVTYFDAGLYAQDDWRLRPNITLSYGLRFETQNNFDDHADFAPRLGLAWGIGGTGKNPPKTVLRLGSGMF
;
A
#
# COMPACT_ATOMS: atom_id res chain seq x y z
N GLN A 1 -7.52 10.14 -24.04
CA GLN A 1 -8.11 9.13 -23.14
C GLN A 1 -7.16 7.94 -23.16
N GLY A 2 -6.41 7.69 -22.07
CA GLY A 2 -5.21 6.84 -22.14
C GLY A 2 -5.09 5.86 -20.97
N GLY A 3 -4.72 4.62 -21.31
CA GLY A 3 -3.92 3.73 -20.47
C GLY A 3 -4.66 2.89 -19.42
N GLY A 4 -5.61 2.04 -19.82
CA GLY A 4 -6.10 0.97 -18.95
C GLY A 4 -5.06 -0.15 -18.81
N ALA A 5 -4.65 -0.47 -17.59
CA ALA A 5 -3.73 -1.56 -17.30
C ALA A 5 -4.31 -2.89 -17.80
N THR A 6 -3.64 -3.52 -18.77
CA THR A 6 -4.04 -4.81 -19.34
C THR A 6 -3.22 -5.89 -18.65
N PHE A 7 -3.87 -6.69 -17.79
CA PHE A 7 -3.24 -7.88 -17.24
C PHE A 7 -3.44 -9.03 -18.22
N TYR A 8 -2.34 -9.55 -18.75
CA TYR A 8 -2.29 -10.75 -19.58
C TYR A 8 -1.91 -11.93 -18.69
N SER A 9 -2.73 -12.98 -18.65
CA SER A 9 -2.40 -14.23 -17.98
C SER A 9 -2.84 -15.40 -18.85
N VAL A 10 -1.87 -16.24 -19.22
CA VAL A 10 -2.07 -17.54 -19.87
C VAL A 10 -1.25 -18.55 -19.10
N THR A 11 -1.91 -19.55 -18.52
CA THR A 11 -1.24 -20.73 -17.97
C THR A 11 -1.85 -21.97 -18.58
N THR A 12 -1.08 -22.58 -19.48
CA THR A 12 -1.36 -23.87 -20.11
C THR A 12 -0.82 -24.99 -19.21
N GLY A 13 -1.64 -25.97 -18.85
CA GLY A 13 -1.18 -27.25 -18.30
C GLY A 13 -1.81 -27.67 -16.97
N SER A 14 -2.47 -28.81 -16.97
CA SER A 14 -3.06 -29.48 -15.81
C SER A 14 -2.00 -30.18 -14.97
N ALA A 15 -1.95 -29.88 -13.66
CA ALA A 15 -1.21 -30.65 -12.67
C ALA A 15 -2.15 -31.14 -11.58
N LEU A 16 -2.39 -32.45 -11.53
CA LEU A 16 -2.92 -33.15 -10.37
C LEU A 16 -1.83 -33.16 -9.30
N ALA A 17 -1.71 -32.07 -8.55
CA ALA A 17 -0.87 -31.99 -7.37
C ALA A 17 -1.73 -31.31 -6.29
N ASP A 18 -2.05 -32.04 -5.23
CA ASP A 18 -2.71 -31.49 -4.04
C ASP A 18 -1.67 -30.64 -3.30
N VAL A 19 -1.36 -29.47 -3.87
CA VAL A 19 -0.51 -28.46 -3.26
C VAL A 19 -1.46 -27.42 -2.71
N THR A 20 -1.70 -27.47 -1.40
CA THR A 20 -2.44 -26.42 -0.71
C THR A 20 -1.54 -25.17 -0.66
N TYR A 21 -1.57 -24.37 -1.73
CA TYR A 21 -0.97 -23.05 -1.75
C TYR A 21 -1.79 -22.13 -0.84
N PHE A 22 -1.27 -21.88 0.36
CA PHE A 22 -1.83 -20.87 1.25
C PHE A 22 -0.95 -19.62 1.15
N ASP A 23 -1.49 -18.60 0.51
CA ASP A 23 -0.96 -17.24 0.48
C ASP A 23 -1.83 -16.38 1.40
N ALA A 24 -1.20 -15.74 2.39
CA ALA A 24 -1.87 -14.85 3.31
C ALA A 24 -1.10 -13.54 3.43
N GLY A 25 -1.83 -12.44 3.23
CA GLY A 25 -1.32 -11.10 3.42
C GLY A 25 -1.99 -10.41 4.61
N LEU A 26 -1.21 -9.81 5.50
CA LEU A 26 -1.69 -8.88 6.52
C LEU A 26 -1.44 -7.44 6.06
N TYR A 27 -2.42 -6.57 6.30
CA TYR A 27 -2.33 -5.15 5.99
C TYR A 27 -2.78 -4.30 7.17
N ALA A 28 -1.99 -3.32 7.53
CA ALA A 28 -2.34 -2.29 8.51
C ALA A 28 -1.94 -0.92 7.97
N GLN A 29 -2.82 0.07 8.12
CA GLN A 29 -2.54 1.47 7.79
C GLN A 29 -3.26 2.37 8.79
N ASP A 30 -2.62 3.48 9.12
CA ASP A 30 -3.19 4.52 9.95
C ASP A 30 -2.87 5.92 9.40
N ASP A 31 -3.74 6.88 9.73
CA ASP A 31 -3.64 8.28 9.35
C ASP A 31 -3.65 9.16 10.60
N TRP A 32 -2.48 9.69 10.94
CA TRP A 32 -2.33 10.55 12.10
C TRP A 32 -2.32 12.03 11.72
N ARG A 33 -3.32 12.76 12.22
CA ARG A 33 -3.39 14.22 12.10
C ARG A 33 -2.53 14.92 13.15
N LEU A 34 -1.28 15.19 12.79
CA LEU A 34 -0.30 15.89 13.65
C LEU A 34 -0.70 17.35 13.93
N ARG A 35 -1.30 18.03 12.94
CA ARG A 35 -1.81 19.40 13.06
C ARG A 35 -3.09 19.54 12.23
N PRO A 36 -3.91 20.58 12.46
CA PRO A 36 -5.10 20.81 11.63
C PRO A 36 -4.80 20.89 10.12
N ASN A 37 -3.57 21.22 9.74
CA ASN A 37 -3.08 21.32 8.38
C ASN A 37 -1.97 20.30 8.02
N ILE A 38 -1.64 19.33 8.87
CA ILE A 38 -0.63 18.29 8.57
C ILE A 38 -1.17 16.92 8.97
N THR A 39 -1.14 15.99 8.02
CA THR A 39 -1.51 14.59 8.22
C THR A 39 -0.34 13.70 7.79
N LEU A 40 0.01 12.75 8.63
CA LEU A 40 0.99 11.70 8.37
C LEU A 40 0.24 10.38 8.19
N SER A 41 0.46 9.73 7.07
CA SER A 41 -0.09 8.42 6.73
C SER A 41 1.00 7.38 6.82
N TYR A 42 0.77 6.24 7.45
CA TYR A 42 1.75 5.16 7.52
C TYR A 42 1.05 3.81 7.45
N GLY A 43 1.69 2.85 6.79
CA GLY A 43 1.15 1.52 6.65
C GLY A 43 2.22 0.47 6.40
N LEU A 44 1.84 -0.77 6.67
CA LEU A 44 2.68 -1.94 6.50
C LEU A 44 1.84 -3.06 5.90
N ARG A 45 2.36 -3.68 4.86
CA ARG A 45 1.87 -4.95 4.35
C ARG A 45 2.89 -6.04 4.61
N PHE A 46 2.40 -7.21 4.96
CA PHE A 46 3.19 -8.42 5.16
C PHE A 46 2.56 -9.54 4.34
N GLU A 47 3.35 -10.26 3.57
CA GLU A 47 2.90 -11.42 2.79
C GLU A 47 3.67 -12.67 3.25
N THR A 48 2.97 -13.80 3.34
CA THR A 48 3.56 -15.11 3.66
C THR A 48 2.94 -16.21 2.82
N GLN A 49 3.80 -17.05 2.24
CA GLN A 49 3.40 -18.23 1.45
C GLN A 49 3.89 -19.50 2.14
N ASN A 50 3.01 -20.50 2.28
CA ASN A 50 3.24 -21.67 3.12
C ASN A 50 4.20 -22.74 2.54
N ASN A 51 5.00 -22.44 1.50
CA ASN A 51 5.82 -23.43 0.80
C ASN A 51 7.32 -23.11 0.90
N PHE A 52 7.88 -23.46 2.06
CA PHE A 52 9.30 -23.74 2.35
C PHE A 52 10.33 -22.61 2.10
N ASP A 53 10.91 -22.13 3.21
CA ASP A 53 12.22 -21.46 3.35
C ASP A 53 12.48 -20.14 2.58
N ASP A 54 11.43 -19.39 2.19
CA ASP A 54 11.63 -18.04 1.64
C ASP A 54 10.91 -16.93 2.42
N HIS A 55 11.54 -15.77 2.39
CA HIS A 55 11.52 -14.76 3.42
C HIS A 55 10.20 -13.99 3.42
N ALA A 56 9.67 -13.77 4.61
CA ALA A 56 8.65 -12.76 4.90
C ALA A 56 8.83 -11.46 4.09
N ASP A 57 7.92 -11.20 3.16
CA ASP A 57 7.94 -10.00 2.31
C ASP A 57 7.25 -8.84 3.03
N PHE A 58 8.06 -7.87 3.47
CA PHE A 58 7.57 -6.65 4.12
C PHE A 58 7.53 -5.47 3.15
N ALA A 59 6.35 -4.86 3.03
CA ALA A 59 6.11 -3.70 2.16
C ALA A 59 5.62 -2.48 2.98
N PRO A 60 6.53 -1.69 3.57
CA PRO A 60 6.19 -0.47 4.29
C PRO A 60 5.81 0.68 3.35
N ARG A 61 4.94 1.56 3.85
CA ARG A 61 4.43 2.74 3.14
C ARG A 61 4.36 3.93 4.09
N LEU A 62 4.80 5.09 3.61
CA LEU A 62 4.79 6.35 4.33
C LEU A 62 4.24 7.46 3.41
N GLY A 63 3.43 8.34 3.98
CA GLY A 63 2.81 9.47 3.28
C GLY A 63 2.71 10.69 4.18
N LEU A 64 2.84 11.88 3.61
CA LEU A 64 2.69 13.16 4.30
C LEU A 64 1.81 14.08 3.46
N ALA A 65 0.79 14.64 4.08
CA ALA A 65 -0.05 15.67 3.49
C ALA A 65 0.08 16.97 4.30
N TRP A 66 0.36 18.08 3.61
CA TRP A 66 0.51 19.40 4.20
C TRP A 66 -0.34 20.44 3.49
N GLY A 67 -1.32 20.99 4.22
CA GLY A 67 -2.15 22.11 3.80
C GLY A 67 -1.45 23.46 3.98
N ILE A 68 -0.89 23.99 2.90
CA ILE A 68 -0.24 25.31 2.86
C ILE A 68 -1.31 26.40 2.91
N GLY A 69 -1.12 27.35 3.82
CA GLY A 69 -2.08 28.44 4.08
C GLY A 69 -3.34 28.02 4.83
N GLY A 70 -3.45 26.75 5.25
CA GLY A 70 -4.53 26.27 6.10
C GLY A 70 -4.23 26.53 7.57
N THR A 71 -5.20 27.09 8.28
CA THR A 71 -5.18 27.20 9.75
C THR A 71 -6.38 26.40 10.27
N GLY A 72 -6.40 25.96 11.54
CA GLY A 72 -7.55 25.18 12.04
C GLY A 72 -8.93 25.83 11.84
N LYS A 73 -8.98 27.14 11.56
CA LYS A 73 -10.18 27.92 11.26
C LYS A 73 -10.43 28.16 9.77
N ASN A 74 -9.42 28.07 8.91
CA ASN A 74 -9.50 28.37 7.48
C ASN A 74 -8.98 27.19 6.65
N PRO A 75 -9.72 26.74 5.62
CA PRO A 75 -9.27 25.65 4.77
C PRO A 75 -7.95 26.00 4.05
N PRO A 76 -7.06 25.02 3.82
CA PRO A 76 -5.82 25.25 3.10
C PRO A 76 -6.08 25.65 1.65
N LYS A 77 -5.33 26.63 1.15
CA LYS A 77 -5.39 27.06 -0.26
C LYS A 77 -4.73 26.05 -1.20
N THR A 78 -3.77 25.30 -0.68
CA THR A 78 -3.01 24.30 -1.44
C THR A 78 -2.66 23.16 -0.51
N VAL A 79 -2.68 21.93 -1.03
CA VAL A 79 -2.26 20.74 -0.28
C VAL A 79 -1.11 20.09 -1.02
N LEU A 80 0.06 20.03 -0.37
CA LEU A 80 1.21 19.26 -0.84
C LEU A 80 1.09 17.83 -0.32
N ARG A 81 1.30 16.84 -1.18
CA ARG A 81 1.30 15.42 -0.82
C ARG A 81 2.63 14.79 -1.24
N LEU A 82 3.25 14.08 -0.31
CA LEU A 82 4.49 13.33 -0.51
C LEU A 82 4.25 11.90 -0.03
N GLY A 83 4.87 10.91 -0.67
CA GLY A 83 4.77 9.53 -0.23
C GLY A 83 5.84 8.63 -0.84
N SER A 84 6.17 7.56 -0.12
CA SER A 84 7.11 6.52 -0.52
C SER A 84 6.62 5.17 0.00
N GLY A 85 6.83 4.11 -0.78
CA GLY A 85 6.54 2.75 -0.32
C GLY A 85 7.36 1.72 -1.07
N MET A 86 7.55 0.56 -0.45
CA MET A 86 8.13 -0.63 -1.09
C MET A 86 7.00 -1.57 -1.51
N PHE A 87 7.19 -2.27 -2.62
CA PHE A 87 6.23 -3.16 -3.27
C PHE A 87 6.96 -4.27 -4.01
#